data_AF-A0A2J0MA20-F1
#
_entry.id   AF-A0A2J0MA20-F1
#
_cell.length_a   1.000
_cell.length_b   1.000
_cell.length_c   1.000
_cell.angle_alpha   90.00
_cell.angle_beta   90.00
_cell.angle_gamma   90.00
#
_symmetry.space_group_name_H-M   'P 1'
#
loop_
_entity.id
_entity.type
_entity.pdbx_description
1 polymer ?
#
loop_
_entity_poly.entity_id
_entity_poly.type
_entity_poly.pdbx_seq_one_letter_code
_entity_poly.pdbx_strand_id
1 'polypeptide(L)' 'MVILFQSFEVGDTIDAGGAVGIVKEIQIFSAIILTADNKRVIAPNTKITGDKITVYPRQ' A
#
# COMPACT_ATOMS: atom_id res chain seq x y z
N MET A 1 16.53 -10.05 -10.38
CA MET A 1 15.15 -10.46 -10.08
C MET A 1 15.00 -10.56 -8.57
N VAL A 2 14.24 -9.69 -7.91
CA VAL A 2 13.79 -9.86 -6.52
C VAL A 2 12.45 -9.14 -6.37
N ILE A 3 11.38 -9.75 -6.87
CA ILE A 3 10.05 -9.54 -6.30
C ILE A 3 10.03 -10.53 -5.14
N LEU A 4 10.32 -10.13 -3.90
CA LEU A 4 10.41 -11.15 -2.85
C LEU A 4 10.00 -10.81 -1.43
N PHE A 5 9.73 -9.57 -1.03
CA PHE A 5 9.08 -9.33 0.27
C PHE A 5 8.23 -8.07 0.20
N GLN A 6 7.07 -8.17 -0.43
CA GLN A 6 6.08 -7.12 -0.30
C GLN A 6 5.32 -7.32 1.01
N SER A 7 5.33 -6.31 1.88
CA SER A 7 4.72 -6.39 3.21
C SER A 7 3.18 -6.43 3.21
N PHE A 8 2.55 -6.29 2.04
CA PHE A 8 1.10 -6.19 1.83
C PHE A 8 0.73 -6.64 0.42
N GLU A 9 -0.51 -7.10 0.24
CA GLU A 9 -1.04 -7.58 -1.03
C GLU A 9 -2.18 -6.71 -1.56
N VAL A 10 -2.62 -6.96 -2.81
CA VAL A 10 -3.81 -6.30 -3.35
C VAL A 10 -5.03 -6.69 -2.53
N GLY A 11 -5.67 -5.67 -1.96
CA GLY A 11 -6.87 -5.80 -1.17
C GLY A 11 -6.68 -5.75 0.33
N ASP A 12 -5.43 -5.74 0.80
CA ASP A 12 -5.17 -5.38 2.19
C ASP A 12 -5.53 -3.93 2.43
N THR A 13 -6.02 -3.64 3.62
CA THR A 13 -6.13 -2.25 4.07
C THR A 13 -4.81 -1.87 4.71
N ILE A 14 -4.21 -0.77 4.27
CA ILE A 14 -2.95 -0.29 4.83
C ILE A 14 -3.08 1.15 5.31
N ASP A 15 -2.33 1.49 6.35
CA ASP A 15 -2.02 2.85 6.75
C ASP A 15 -0.55 3.13 6.42
N ALA A 16 -0.34 3.91 5.36
CA ALA A 16 0.97 4.30 4.87
C ALA A 16 1.22 5.79 5.13
N GLY A 17 1.61 6.13 6.36
CA GLY A 17 1.95 7.50 6.75
C GLY A 17 0.76 8.47 6.72
N GLY A 18 -0.42 8.02 7.16
CA GLY A 18 -1.65 8.81 7.19
C GLY A 18 -2.55 8.65 5.96
N ALA A 19 -2.09 7.92 4.94
CA ALA A 19 -2.94 7.47 3.84
C ALA A 19 -3.51 6.08 4.17
N VAL A 20 -4.74 6.07 4.71
CA VAL A 20 -5.46 4.84 5.06
C VAL A 20 -6.38 4.43 3.92
N GLY A 21 -6.21 3.22 3.39
CA GLY A 21 -7.10 2.70 2.36
C GLY A 21 -6.75 1.30 1.91
N ILE A 22 -7.53 0.81 0.95
CA ILE A 22 -7.39 -0.53 0.40
C ILE A 22 -6.40 -0.48 -0.77
N VAL A 23 -5.41 -1.38 -0.75
CA VAL A 23 -4.47 -1.54 -1.86
C VAL A 23 -5.25 -2.03 -3.08
N LYS A 24 -5.32 -1.22 -4.12
CA LYS A 24 -6.06 -1.55 -5.34
C LYS A 24 -5.18 -2.15 -6.42
N GLU A 25 -3.95 -1.65 -6.54
CA GLU A 25 -2.98 -2.09 -7.54
C GLU A 25 -1.57 -1.92 -7.01
N ILE A 26 -0.68 -2.83 -7.37
CA ILE A 26 0.73 -2.78 -7.04
C ILE A 26 1.51 -2.74 -8.36
N GLN A 27 2.32 -1.70 -8.51
CA GLN A 27 3.25 -1.51 -9.61
C GLN A 27 4.69 -1.72 -9.12
N ILE A 28 5.62 -1.79 -10.07
CA ILE A 28 7.04 -2.05 -9.80
C ILE A 28 7.63 -1.01 -8.82
N PHE A 29 7.19 0.26 -8.90
CA PHE A 29 7.73 1.35 -8.10
C PHE A 29 6.75 2.00 -7.13
N SER A 30 5.45 1.66 -7.20
CA SER A 30 4.40 2.31 -6.42
C SER A 30 3.22 1.39 -6.15
N ALA A 31 2.42 1.73 -5.15
CA ALA A 31 1.11 1.13 -4.90
C ALA A 31 0.02 2.19 -5.09
N ILE A 32 -1.12 1.76 -5.62
CA ILE A 32 -2.34 2.55 -5.70
C ILE A 32 -3.24 2.14 -4.55
N ILE A 33 -3.54 3.09 -3.68
CA ILE A 33 -4.39 2.93 -2.50
C ILE A 33 -5.69 3.69 -2.76
N LEU A 34 -6.82 3.02 -2.54
CA LEU A 34 -8.15 3.63 -2.59
C LEU A 34 -8.59 3.93 -1.15
N THR A 35 -8.74 5.21 -0.84
CA THR A 35 -9.19 5.68 0.47
C THR A 35 -10.72 5.66 0.57
N ALA A 36 -11.25 5.72 1.80
CA ALA A 36 -12.69 5.70 2.05
C ALA A 36 -13.45 6.90 1.45
N ASP A 37 -12.76 8.02 1.22
CA ASP A 37 -13.28 9.22 0.56
C ASP A 37 -13.17 9.15 -0.98
N ASN A 38 -13.00 7.95 -1.55
CA ASN A 38 -12.85 7.69 -2.98
C ASN A 38 -11.66 8.41 -3.65
N LYS A 39 -10.64 8.82 -2.88
CA LYS A 39 -9.39 9.33 -3.46
C LYS A 39 -8.48 8.18 -3.83
N ARG A 40 -7.74 8.38 -4.92
CA ARG A 40 -6.65 7.48 -5.35
C ARG A 40 -5.34 8.07 -4.88
N VAL A 41 -4.68 7.38 -3.95
CA VAL A 41 -3.37 7.76 -3.44
C VAL A 41 -2.32 6.87 -4.11
N ILE A 42 -1.31 7.49 -4.73
CA ILE A 42 -0.19 6.79 -5.35
C ILE A 42 1.00 6.93 -4.40
N ALA A 43 1.39 5.83 -3.77
CA ALA A 43 2.45 5.81 -2.78
C ALA A 43 3.68 5.06 -3.35
N PRO A 44 4.87 5.70 -3.45
CA PRO A 44 6.08 5.01 -3.88
C PRO A 44 6.48 3.91 -2.92
N ASN A 45 6.91 2.75 -3.43
CA ASN A 45 7.30 1.61 -2.60
C ASN A 45 8.41 1.96 -1.61
N THR A 46 9.36 2.83 -2.00
CA THR A 46 10.44 3.33 -1.14
C THR A 46 9.96 4.18 0.03
N LYS A 47 8.86 4.91 -0.14
CA LYS A 47 8.26 5.73 0.92
C LYS A 47 7.39 4.89 1.83
N ILE A 48 6.75 3.85 1.29
CA ILE A 48 5.99 2.87 2.08
C ILE A 48 6.97 2.07 2.95
N THR A 49 8.05 1.52 2.41
CA THR A 49 8.99 0.70 3.19
C THR A 49 9.98 1.50 4.03
N GLY A 50 10.13 2.80 3.77
CA GLY A 50 11.02 3.70 4.52
C GLY A 50 10.41 4.27 5.80
N ASP A 51 9.10 4.09 6.02
CA ASP A 51 8.38 4.61 7.18
C ASP A 51 7.50 3.51 7.81
N LYS A 52 6.95 3.76 9.01
CA LYS A 52 6.09 2.79 9.71
C LYS A 52 4.80 2.55 8.91
N ILE A 53 4.58 1.30 8.48
CA ILE A 53 3.32 0.88 7.84
C ILE A 53 2.52 0.01 8.80
N THR A 54 1.21 0.19 8.79
CA THR A 54 0.30 -0.76 9.46
C THR A 54 -0.51 -1.47 8.39
N VAL A 55 -0.42 -2.79 8.34
CA VAL A 55 -1.19 -3.62 7.40
C VAL A 55 -2.29 -4.31 8.18
N TYR A 56 -3.51 -4.24 7.65
CA TYR A 56 -4.67 -4.98 8.09
C TYR A 56 -4.97 -6.01 7.01
N PRO A 57 -4.51 -7.26 7.18
CA PRO A 57 -4.68 -8.30 6.19
C PRO A 57 -6.15 -8.56 5.93
N ARG A 58 -6.51 -8.83 4.68
CA ARG A 58 -7.82 -9.38 4.38
C ARG A 58 -7.93 -10.78 5.03
N GLN A 59 -8.97 -11.00 5.86
CA GLN A 59 -9.31 -12.35 6.36
C GLN A 59 -9.75 -13.28 5.23
#